data_AF-A0A0G4PA77-F1
#
_entry.id   AF-A0A0G4PA77-F1
#
_cell.length_a   1.000
_cell.length_b   1.000
_cell.length_c   1.000
_cell.angle_alpha   90.00
_cell.angle_beta   90.00
_cell.angle_gamma   90.00
#
_symmetry.space_group_name_H-M   'P 1'
#
loop_
_entity.id
_entity.type
_entity.pdbx_description
1 polymer ?
#
loop_
_entity_poly.entity_id
_entity_poly.type
_entity_poly.pdbx_seq_one_letter_code
_entity_poly.pdbx_strand_id
1 'polypeptide(L)'
;MENPIASQRNSTTGLESLPATTRLPHSEGWPWSTIWGGTAGFATPAAESLIGPQTQVDSKYDPVVQALLTGNQTDAYTGKMISGRAVDLKNRRRVKLYGRMVTGSLSDGDAEQAQLVVHILRSARTTISRPRYPDSIPS
;
A
#
# COMPACT_ATOMS: atom_id res chain seq x y z
N MET A 1 5.14 63.19 -13.24
CA MET A 1 4.71 62.73 -11.90
C MET A 1 3.62 61.71 -12.18
N GLU A 2 3.75 60.41 -11.93
CA GLU A 2 4.42 59.66 -10.86
C GLU A 2 5.12 58.39 -11.38
N ASN A 3 6.02 57.85 -10.56
CA ASN A 3 6.54 56.47 -10.55
C ASN A 3 6.87 56.18 -9.05
N PRO A 4 7.03 54.94 -8.52
CA PRO A 4 6.85 53.56 -9.04
C PRO A 4 6.19 52.58 -8.00
N ILE A 5 6.25 51.26 -8.29
CA ILE A 5 6.36 50.07 -7.38
C ILE A 5 5.20 49.06 -7.49
N ALA A 6 5.42 48.00 -8.28
CA ALA A 6 5.16 46.59 -7.95
C ALA A 6 5.64 45.73 -9.14
N SER A 7 6.93 45.36 -9.14
CA SER A 7 7.40 44.01 -8.76
C SER A 7 7.13 42.95 -9.82
N GLN A 8 8.16 42.69 -10.61
CA GLN A 8 8.31 41.51 -11.45
C GLN A 8 8.27 40.21 -10.61
N ARG A 9 7.84 39.10 -11.23
CA ARG A 9 8.65 37.86 -11.35
C ARG A 9 7.92 36.75 -12.15
N ASN A 10 8.41 36.57 -13.38
CA ASN A 10 8.81 35.34 -14.08
C ASN A 10 7.85 34.15 -14.17
N SER A 11 7.35 33.97 -15.40
CA SER A 11 6.86 32.72 -16.00
C SER A 11 8.02 31.73 -16.21
N THR A 12 7.88 30.50 -15.71
CA THR A 12 8.74 29.38 -16.15
C THR A 12 7.88 28.15 -16.42
N THR A 13 7.72 27.91 -17.71
CA THR A 13 7.30 26.71 -18.42
C THR A 13 8.09 25.47 -17.96
N GLY A 14 7.42 24.32 -17.75
CA GLY A 14 8.14 23.04 -17.60
C GLY A 14 7.43 21.90 -16.85
N LEU A 15 6.15 21.61 -17.14
CA LEU A 15 5.47 20.43 -16.57
C LEU A 15 4.70 19.58 -17.60
N GLU A 16 4.96 19.73 -18.91
CA GLU A 16 4.41 18.83 -19.92
C GLU A 16 5.45 17.82 -20.43
N SER A 17 5.27 16.56 -20.00
CA SER A 17 5.59 15.29 -20.69
C SER A 17 6.16 14.23 -19.75
N LEU A 18 5.33 13.71 -18.84
CA LEU A 18 5.53 12.36 -18.32
C LEU A 18 4.54 11.42 -19.06
N PRO A 19 4.97 10.22 -19.50
CA PRO A 19 4.11 9.29 -20.22
C PRO A 19 2.91 8.90 -19.37
N ALA A 20 1.76 8.67 -20.02
CA ALA A 20 0.44 8.40 -19.44
C ALA A 20 0.30 7.06 -18.69
N THR A 21 1.36 6.59 -18.02
CA THR A 21 1.37 5.38 -17.18
C THR A 21 1.39 5.70 -15.68
N THR A 22 1.54 6.97 -15.28
CA THR A 22 1.56 7.39 -13.87
C THR A 22 0.35 8.24 -13.48
N ARG A 23 -0.85 7.88 -13.93
CA ARG A 23 -2.08 8.33 -13.25
C ARG A 23 -2.49 7.24 -12.26
N LEU A 24 -1.87 7.29 -11.08
CA LEU A 24 -2.42 6.62 -9.91
C LEU A 24 -3.78 7.28 -9.58
N PRO A 25 -4.79 6.52 -9.15
CA PRO A 25 -6.10 7.09 -8.85
C PRO A 25 -6.06 7.89 -7.53
N HIS A 26 -5.59 9.14 -7.56
CA HIS A 26 -6.00 10.17 -6.61
C HIS A 26 -5.57 11.58 -7.03
N SER A 27 -6.42 12.57 -6.75
CA SER A 27 -6.35 13.97 -7.21
C SER A 27 -5.16 14.79 -6.69
N GLU A 28 -4.36 14.28 -5.75
CA GLU A 28 -3.34 15.08 -5.05
C GLU A 28 -1.92 14.46 -5.03
N GLY A 29 -1.70 13.32 -5.68
CA GLY A 29 -0.34 12.77 -5.88
C GLY A 29 0.32 12.10 -4.67
N TRP A 30 -0.37 11.98 -3.52
CA TRP A 30 0.17 11.32 -2.32
C TRP A 30 -0.12 9.80 -2.33
N PRO A 31 0.86 8.95 -1.97
CA PRO A 31 0.63 7.51 -1.84
C PRO A 31 -0.21 7.21 -0.60
N TRP A 32 -1.30 6.47 -0.78
CA TRP A 32 -2.10 5.96 0.33
C TRP A 32 -1.59 4.59 0.79
N SER A 33 -1.71 4.32 2.08
CA SER A 33 -1.43 3.01 2.67
C SER A 33 -2.46 2.74 3.75
N THR A 34 -2.91 1.49 3.84
CA THR A 34 -3.85 1.03 4.85
C THR A 34 -3.19 -0.02 5.73
N ILE A 35 -3.60 -0.06 7.00
CA ILE A 35 -3.18 -1.08 7.95
C ILE A 35 -4.35 -2.01 8.15
N TRP A 36 -4.19 -3.23 7.64
CA TRP A 36 -5.14 -4.30 7.85
C TRP A 36 -4.74 -5.09 9.09
N GLY A 37 -5.61 -5.04 10.09
CA GLY A 37 -5.56 -5.91 11.26
C GLY A 37 -6.28 -7.22 11.00
N GLY A 38 -6.06 -8.21 11.85
CA GLY A 38 -6.75 -9.48 11.78
C GLY A 38 -6.16 -10.49 12.76
N THR A 39 -6.85 -11.62 12.88
CA THR A 39 -6.35 -12.76 13.66
C THR A 39 -5.20 -13.43 12.92
N ALA A 40 -4.29 -14.09 13.67
CA ALA A 40 -3.28 -14.92 13.05
C ALA A 40 -3.90 -15.90 12.03
N GLY A 41 -3.35 -15.94 10.82
CA GLY A 41 -3.96 -16.68 9.71
C GLY A 41 -4.81 -15.84 8.76
N PHE A 42 -4.96 -14.53 8.98
CA PHE A 42 -5.67 -13.66 8.02
C PHE A 42 -4.96 -13.55 6.66
N ALA A 43 -3.65 -13.82 6.59
CA ALA A 43 -2.86 -13.80 5.35
C ALA A 43 -2.17 -15.15 5.15
N THR A 44 -2.90 -16.10 4.59
CA THR A 44 -2.44 -17.47 4.34
C THR A 44 -1.92 -17.66 2.92
N PRO A 45 -1.02 -18.62 2.68
CA PRO A 45 -0.69 -19.06 1.32
C PRO A 45 -1.95 -19.57 0.63
N ALA A 46 -2.26 -19.04 -0.56
CA ALA A 46 -3.34 -19.54 -1.40
C ALA A 46 -2.84 -20.64 -2.37
N ALA A 47 -1.60 -20.49 -2.84
CA ALA A 47 -0.86 -21.44 -3.66
C ALA A 47 0.64 -21.10 -3.62
N GLU A 48 1.46 -21.78 -4.42
CA GLU A 48 2.86 -21.37 -4.62
C GLU A 48 2.93 -19.92 -5.12
N SER A 49 3.71 -19.09 -4.44
CA SER A 49 3.85 -17.65 -4.71
C SER A 49 2.56 -16.82 -4.67
N LEU A 50 1.43 -17.37 -4.21
CA LEU A 50 0.18 -16.65 -4.00
C LEU A 50 -0.13 -16.51 -2.50
N ILE A 51 -0.46 -15.29 -2.08
CA ILE A 51 -0.97 -15.02 -0.72
C ILE A 51 -2.41 -14.53 -0.81
N GLY A 52 -3.24 -15.02 0.12
CA GLY A 52 -4.65 -14.67 0.24
C GLY A 52 -4.98 -13.93 1.53
N PRO A 53 -4.77 -12.61 1.62
CA PRO A 53 -5.29 -11.81 2.72
C PRO A 53 -6.82 -11.79 2.73
N GLN A 54 -7.43 -12.11 3.87
CA GLN A 54 -8.85 -11.98 4.12
C GLN A 54 -9.08 -11.31 5.48
N THR A 55 -9.80 -10.21 5.50
CA THR A 55 -10.10 -9.48 6.73
C THR A 55 -11.29 -8.54 6.58
N GLN A 56 -11.82 -8.09 7.72
CA GLN A 56 -12.81 -7.03 7.77
C GLN A 56 -12.15 -5.69 7.47
N VAL A 57 -12.80 -4.90 6.63
CA VAL A 57 -12.31 -3.57 6.22
C VAL A 57 -13.42 -2.52 6.34
N ASP A 58 -13.05 -1.25 6.18
CA ASP A 58 -13.98 -0.14 6.05
C ASP A 58 -13.96 0.34 4.59
N SER A 59 -14.88 -0.16 3.75
CA SER A 59 -14.92 0.22 2.34
C SER A 59 -15.36 1.66 2.12
N LYS A 60 -16.03 2.27 3.10
CA LYS A 60 -16.56 3.62 3.01
C LYS A 60 -15.48 4.68 3.18
N TYR A 61 -14.49 4.42 4.02
CA TYR A 61 -13.46 5.42 4.34
C TYR A 61 -12.02 4.95 4.08
N ASP A 62 -11.75 3.67 3.81
CA ASP A 62 -10.42 3.21 3.40
C ASP A 62 -10.21 3.45 1.89
N PRO A 63 -9.37 4.43 1.50
CA PRO A 63 -9.16 4.76 0.09
C PRO A 63 -8.37 3.69 -0.65
N VAL A 64 -7.60 2.85 0.05
CA VAL A 64 -6.93 1.71 -0.56
C VAL A 64 -7.96 0.64 -0.90
N VAL A 65 -8.91 0.36 0.00
CA VAL A 65 -10.03 -0.55 -0.29
C VAL A 65 -10.84 -0.03 -1.47
N GLN A 66 -11.17 1.27 -1.49
CA GLN A 66 -11.91 1.85 -2.61
C GLN A 66 -11.17 1.72 -3.94
N ALA A 67 -9.87 2.02 -3.95
CA ALA A 67 -9.05 1.92 -5.15
C ALA A 67 -8.85 0.48 -5.64
N LEU A 68 -8.94 -0.49 -4.74
CA LEU A 68 -8.65 -1.91 -5.02
C LEU A 68 -9.89 -2.80 -5.16
N LEU A 69 -11.07 -2.41 -4.65
CA LEU A 69 -12.19 -3.35 -4.47
C LEU A 69 -13.61 -2.81 -4.79
N THR A 70 -13.81 -1.49 -4.95
CA THR A 70 -15.18 -0.90 -5.14
C THR A 70 -15.50 -0.42 -6.57
N GLY A 71 -14.70 -0.78 -7.57
CA GLY A 71 -14.96 -0.60 -9.01
C GLY A 71 -15.62 -1.80 -9.72
N ASN A 72 -16.00 -1.63 -11.00
CA ASN A 72 -16.60 -2.70 -11.82
C ASN A 72 -15.62 -3.86 -12.00
N GLN A 73 -16.05 -5.05 -11.55
CA GLN A 73 -15.21 -6.21 -11.19
C GLN A 73 -14.55 -6.98 -12.36
N THR A 74 -14.70 -6.58 -13.62
CA THR A 74 -14.35 -7.47 -14.73
C THR A 74 -12.89 -7.43 -15.18
N ASP A 75 -12.18 -6.30 -15.06
CA ASP A 75 -10.75 -6.20 -15.44
C ASP A 75 -9.96 -5.20 -14.58
N ALA A 76 -10.61 -4.54 -13.62
CA ALA A 76 -10.06 -3.35 -12.99
C ALA A 76 -8.94 -3.64 -11.98
N TYR A 77 -8.81 -4.86 -11.48
CA TYR A 77 -7.93 -5.19 -10.34
C TYR A 77 -6.74 -6.09 -10.70
N THR A 78 -6.89 -6.91 -11.73
CA THR A 78 -5.87 -7.86 -12.16
C THR A 78 -4.65 -7.10 -12.69
N GLY A 79 -3.48 -7.40 -12.12
CA GLY A 79 -2.22 -6.77 -12.50
C GLY A 79 -1.85 -5.50 -11.73
N LYS A 80 -2.74 -4.97 -10.86
CA LYS A 80 -2.38 -3.83 -10.00
C LYS A 80 -1.19 -4.18 -9.11
N MET A 81 -0.23 -3.28 -9.09
CA MET A 81 0.95 -3.42 -8.24
C MET A 81 0.58 -3.13 -6.79
N ILE A 82 0.89 -4.06 -5.91
CA ILE A 82 0.67 -3.95 -4.47
C ILE A 82 1.98 -4.19 -3.74
N SER A 83 2.23 -3.36 -2.74
CA SER A 83 3.24 -3.62 -1.72
C SER A 83 2.56 -3.86 -0.39
N GLY A 84 3.01 -4.89 0.33
CA GLY A 84 2.45 -5.29 1.61
C GLY A 84 3.54 -5.44 2.66
N ARG A 85 3.24 -5.07 3.91
CA ARG A 85 4.13 -5.27 5.05
C ARG A 85 3.40 -6.04 6.13
N ALA A 86 3.72 -7.32 6.28
CA ALA A 86 3.18 -8.15 7.34
C ALA A 86 4.06 -8.03 8.59
N VAL A 87 3.43 -7.83 9.74
CA VAL A 87 4.08 -7.77 11.05
C VAL A 87 3.39 -8.76 11.98
N ASP A 88 4.15 -9.73 12.47
CA ASP A 88 3.74 -10.58 13.58
C ASP A 88 4.40 -10.05 14.86
N LEU A 89 3.59 -9.36 15.66
CA LEU A 89 4.03 -8.72 16.91
C LEU A 89 4.44 -9.74 17.98
N LYS A 90 3.76 -10.90 18.03
CA LYS A 90 4.02 -11.96 19.01
C LYS A 90 5.40 -12.56 18.79
N ASN A 91 5.72 -12.88 17.55
CA ASN A 91 6.99 -13.52 17.20
C ASN A 91 8.08 -12.53 16.75
N ARG A 92 7.80 -11.21 16.77
CA ARG A 92 8.68 -10.14 16.29
C ARG A 92 9.18 -10.38 14.86
N ARG A 93 8.33 -10.95 14.00
CA ARG A 93 8.65 -11.25 12.60
C ARG A 93 8.05 -10.18 11.70
N ARG A 94 8.79 -9.82 10.66
CA ARG A 94 8.35 -8.84 9.68
C ARG A 94 8.78 -9.23 8.28
N VAL A 95 7.86 -9.13 7.34
CA VAL A 95 8.08 -9.41 5.92
C VAL A 95 7.60 -8.22 5.10
N LYS A 96 8.35 -7.89 4.05
CA LYS A 96 7.94 -6.98 2.99
C LYS A 96 7.67 -7.81 1.74
N LEU A 97 6.53 -7.56 1.11
CA LEU A 97 6.07 -8.24 -0.09
C LEU A 97 5.82 -7.19 -1.18
N TYR A 98 6.11 -7.57 -2.41
CA TYR A 98 5.81 -6.80 -3.61
C TYR A 98 5.25 -7.78 -4.62
N GLY A 99 4.08 -7.47 -5.17
CA GLY A 99 3.35 -8.42 -6.01
C GLY A 99 2.24 -7.79 -6.83
N ARG A 100 1.63 -8.58 -7.69
CA ARG A 100 0.49 -8.17 -8.50
C ARG A 100 -0.79 -8.79 -7.94
N MET A 101 -1.84 -8.00 -7.83
CA MET A 101 -3.15 -8.54 -7.53
C MET A 101 -3.59 -9.45 -8.69
N VAL A 102 -4.06 -10.65 -8.35
CA VAL A 102 -4.66 -11.59 -9.30
C VAL A 102 -6.16 -11.34 -9.35
N THR A 103 -6.78 -11.33 -8.17
CA THR A 103 -8.20 -11.04 -7.98
C THR A 103 -8.43 -10.43 -6.60
N GLY A 104 -9.57 -9.79 -6.43
CA GLY A 104 -10.04 -9.24 -5.17
C GLY A 104 -11.55 -9.12 -5.17
N SER A 105 -12.17 -9.30 -4.00
CA SER A 105 -13.59 -9.14 -3.80
C SER A 105 -13.87 -8.46 -2.48
N LEU A 106 -14.97 -7.70 -2.45
CA LEU A 106 -15.58 -7.17 -1.24
C LEU A 106 -16.96 -7.83 -1.13
N SER A 107 -17.28 -8.35 0.05
CA SER A 107 -18.60 -8.92 0.34
C SER A 107 -19.39 -8.01 1.27
N ASP A 108 -20.65 -7.77 0.90
CA ASP A 108 -21.60 -6.97 1.66
C ASP A 108 -22.31 -7.89 2.66
N GLY A 109 -21.73 -8.03 3.85
CA GLY A 109 -22.33 -8.71 5.01
C GLY A 109 -22.34 -7.81 6.24
N ASP A 110 -22.74 -8.33 7.40
CA ASP A 110 -22.74 -7.58 8.68
C ASP A 110 -21.37 -6.98 9.02
N ALA A 111 -20.31 -7.58 8.48
CA ALA A 111 -18.97 -7.05 8.42
C ALA A 111 -18.49 -7.12 6.97
N GLU A 112 -18.14 -5.98 6.39
CA GLU A 112 -17.55 -5.91 5.03
C GLU A 112 -16.24 -6.70 5.01
N GLN A 113 -16.24 -7.87 4.36
CA GLN A 113 -15.04 -8.71 4.26
C GLN A 113 -14.37 -8.49 2.92
N ALA A 114 -13.12 -8.06 2.96
CA ALA A 114 -12.23 -8.04 1.81
C ALA A 114 -11.51 -9.38 1.69
N GLN A 115 -11.42 -9.89 0.46
CA GLN A 115 -10.56 -11.01 0.11
C GLN A 115 -9.70 -10.62 -1.07
N LEU A 116 -8.38 -10.82 -0.95
CA LEU A 116 -7.41 -10.59 -2.02
C LEU A 116 -6.71 -11.88 -2.38
N VAL A 117 -6.26 -11.98 -3.64
CA VAL A 117 -5.22 -12.93 -4.06
C VAL A 117 -4.10 -12.14 -4.71
N VAL A 118 -2.89 -12.27 -4.18
CA VAL A 118 -1.71 -11.53 -4.67
C VAL A 118 -0.62 -12.50 -5.07
N HIS A 119 -0.16 -12.38 -6.32
CA HIS A 119 1.04 -13.05 -6.81
C HIS A 119 2.29 -12.29 -6.35
N ILE A 120 3.07 -12.91 -5.47
CA ILE A 120 4.29 -12.36 -4.91
C ILE A 120 5.40 -12.42 -5.96
N LEU A 121 5.87 -11.25 -6.39
CA LEU A 121 7.02 -11.14 -7.30
C LEU A 121 8.34 -11.05 -6.53
N ARG A 122 8.35 -10.34 -5.40
CA ARG A 122 9.51 -10.25 -4.50
C ARG A 122 9.07 -10.26 -3.05
N SER A 123 9.91 -10.87 -2.22
CA SER A 123 9.78 -10.81 -0.76
C SER A 123 11.13 -10.51 -0.12
N ALA A 124 11.10 -9.80 1.00
CA ALA A 124 12.25 -9.58 1.85
C ALA A 124 11.86 -9.78 3.31
N ARG A 125 12.53 -10.71 3.99
CA ARG A 125 12.41 -10.91 5.43
C ARG A 125 13.54 -10.15 6.12
N THR A 126 13.20 -9.34 7.12
CA THR A 126 14.21 -8.73 7.98
C THR A 126 14.17 -9.42 9.33
N THR A 127 15.28 -10.06 9.70
CA THR A 127 15.51 -10.49 11.07
C THR A 127 16.11 -9.31 11.82
N ILE A 128 15.39 -8.77 12.81
CA ILE A 128 15.95 -7.76 13.69
C ILE A 128 16.87 -8.49 14.67
N SER A 129 18.19 -8.41 14.44
CA SER A 129 19.17 -8.81 15.44
C SER A 129 19.02 -7.90 16.65
N ARG A 130 19.04 -8.45 17.87
CA ARG A 130 19.08 -7.64 19.09
C ARG A 130 20.26 -6.64 18.98
N PRO A 131 20.10 -5.37 19.40
CA PRO A 131 21.25 -4.52 19.64
C PRO A 131 22.16 -5.26 20.61
N ARG A 132 23.43 -5.44 20.25
CA ARG A 132 24.45 -5.91 21.19
C ARG A 132 24.74 -4.70 22.08
N TYR A 133 24.05 -4.59 23.20
CA TYR A 133 24.47 -3.66 24.23
C TYR A 133 25.88 -4.09 24.66
N PRO A 134 26.85 -3.18 24.78
CA PRO A 134 28.13 -3.53 25.41
C PRO A 134 27.83 -4.06 26.82
N ASP A 135 28.48 -5.17 27.19
CA ASP A 135 28.27 -5.84 28.49
C ASP A 135 28.65 -4.97 29.70
N SER A 136 29.23 -3.80 29.46
CA SER A 136 29.52 -2.78 30.46
C SER A 136 29.58 -1.39 29.83
N ILE A 137 29.04 -0.40 30.56
CA ILE A 137 29.35 1.00 30.36
C ILE A 137 30.68 1.24 31.09
N PRO A 138 31.75 1.74 30.43
CA PRO A 138 32.99 2.06 31.14
C PRO A 138 32.70 3.09 32.24
N SER A 139 33.17 2.78 33.45
CA SER A 139 33.05 3.64 34.64
C SER A 139 33.86 4.94 34.49
#